data_AF-A0A7C9IPM1-F1
#
_entry.id   AF-A0A7C9IPM1-F1
#
_cell.length_a   1.000
_cell.length_b   1.000
_cell.length_c   1.000
_cell.angle_alpha   90.00
_cell.angle_beta   90.00
_cell.angle_gamma   90.00
#
_symmetry.space_group_name_H-M   'P 1'
#
loop_
_entity.id
_entity.type
_entity.pdbx_description
1 polymer ?
#
loop_
_entity_poly.entity_id
_entity_poly.type
_entity_poly.pdbx_seq_one_letter_code
_entity_poly.pdbx_strand_id
1 'polypeptide(L)'
;MERSHTRLTRRAALALAPAFLAACAVPPEKRAPATETEIAALAHEIRALGDHVDHEEAARAARIAYRHTRELAIAYQITDPPLIHNTKVNMGLRPRGLCWHWAEDMEKRLAQESFRTLDLHRAIANADNEWLIDHSTVIIGAEGDAWDEGIVLDPWRQGGTLFWDQVKDDTRYRWVNREDVFDWKRRQLIAEGKWPPAEA
;
A
#
# COMPACT_ATOMS: atom_id res chain seq x y z
N MET A 1 -59.22 -30.79 -54.92
CA MET A 1 -57.84 -31.23 -55.20
C MET A 1 -56.99 -29.99 -55.34
N GLU A 2 -55.88 -29.74 -54.66
CA GLU A 2 -55.07 -30.56 -53.77
C GLU A 2 -53.98 -29.65 -53.15
N ARG A 3 -53.70 -29.85 -51.86
CA ARG A 3 -52.45 -29.55 -51.10
C ARG A 3 -52.00 -28.10 -50.82
N SER A 4 -52.25 -27.75 -49.56
CA SER A 4 -51.40 -26.99 -48.64
C SER A 4 -49.89 -27.22 -48.83
N HIS A 5 -49.11 -26.15 -48.75
CA HIS A 5 -47.75 -26.19 -48.18
C HIS A 5 -47.46 -24.91 -47.39
N THR A 6 -47.84 -24.95 -46.12
CA THR A 6 -47.32 -24.12 -45.03
C THR A 6 -45.79 -24.22 -45.01
N ARG A 7 -45.07 -23.14 -45.34
CA ARG A 7 -43.62 -23.06 -45.07
C ARG A 7 -43.41 -22.49 -43.68
N LEU A 8 -43.27 -23.41 -42.74
CA LEU A 8 -42.77 -23.18 -41.39
C LEU A 8 -41.29 -22.76 -41.52
N THR A 9 -40.99 -21.47 -41.56
CA THR A 9 -39.60 -21.00 -41.46
C THR A 9 -39.10 -21.19 -40.04
N ARG A 10 -38.07 -22.02 -39.94
CA ARG A 10 -37.40 -22.43 -38.71
C ARG A 10 -36.89 -21.22 -37.93
N ARG A 11 -37.21 -21.20 -36.64
CA ARG A 11 -36.59 -20.35 -35.62
C ARG A 11 -35.07 -20.57 -35.63
N ALA A 12 -34.30 -19.51 -35.74
CA ALA A 12 -32.97 -19.42 -35.17
C ALA A 12 -32.93 -18.13 -34.35
N ALA A 13 -33.52 -18.17 -33.16
CA ALA A 13 -33.27 -17.16 -32.16
C ALA A 13 -31.81 -17.32 -31.73
N LEU A 14 -30.95 -16.44 -32.22
CA LEU A 14 -29.57 -16.33 -31.78
C LEU A 14 -29.60 -15.89 -30.31
N ALA A 15 -29.59 -16.85 -29.39
CA ALA A 15 -29.43 -16.58 -27.98
C ALA A 15 -28.00 -16.06 -27.79
N LEU A 16 -27.84 -14.74 -27.81
CA LEU A 16 -26.62 -14.06 -27.42
C LEU A 16 -26.44 -14.31 -25.92
N ALA A 17 -25.71 -15.37 -25.57
CA ALA A 17 -25.31 -15.63 -24.21
C ALA A 17 -24.43 -14.45 -23.75
N PRO A 18 -24.79 -13.71 -22.69
CA PRO A 18 -23.88 -12.73 -22.12
C PRO A 18 -22.70 -13.51 -21.52
N ALA A 19 -21.56 -13.47 -22.20
CA ALA A 19 -20.31 -13.97 -21.67
C ALA A 19 -19.98 -13.16 -20.40
N PHE A 20 -19.97 -13.87 -19.28
CA PHE A 20 -19.51 -13.52 -17.94
C PHE A 20 -18.81 -12.16 -17.82
N LEU A 21 -19.49 -11.21 -17.17
CA LEU A 21 -18.81 -10.12 -16.46
C LEU A 21 -18.06 -10.75 -15.29
N ALA A 22 -16.87 -11.31 -15.55
CA ALA A 22 -15.89 -11.55 -14.50
C ALA A 22 -15.40 -10.17 -14.05
N ALA A 23 -16.16 -9.52 -13.15
CA ALA A 23 -15.64 -8.40 -12.41
C ALA A 23 -14.36 -8.90 -11.73
N CYS A 24 -13.21 -8.36 -12.12
CA CYS A 24 -11.92 -8.61 -11.48
C CYS A 24 -12.00 -8.08 -10.05
N ALA A 25 -12.66 -8.84 -9.18
CA ALA A 25 -12.83 -8.50 -7.80
C ALA A 25 -11.49 -8.69 -7.10
N VAL A 26 -11.18 -7.79 -6.18
CA VAL A 26 -10.02 -7.94 -5.28
C VAL A 26 -10.06 -9.36 -4.68
N PRO A 27 -8.95 -10.10 -4.64
CA PRO A 27 -8.93 -11.45 -4.09
C PRO A 27 -9.55 -11.51 -2.68
N PRO A 28 -10.35 -12.55 -2.34
CA PRO A 28 -11.05 -12.63 -1.06
C PRO A 28 -10.15 -12.45 0.16
N GLU A 29 -8.93 -12.96 0.11
CA GLU A 29 -7.94 -12.87 1.19
C GLU A 29 -7.55 -11.41 1.49
N LYS A 30 -7.48 -10.54 0.47
CA LYS A 30 -7.19 -9.10 0.64
C LYS A 30 -8.42 -8.31 1.10
N ARG A 31 -9.61 -8.92 1.03
CA ARG A 31 -10.88 -8.35 1.50
C ARG A 31 -11.27 -8.87 2.87
N ALA A 32 -10.61 -9.89 3.39
CA ALA A 32 -10.86 -10.40 4.73
C ALA A 32 -10.37 -9.37 5.76
N PRO A 33 -11.14 -9.10 6.83
CA PRO A 33 -10.59 -8.41 7.99
C PRO A 33 -9.43 -9.22 8.57
N ALA A 34 -8.43 -8.52 9.11
CA ALA A 34 -7.39 -9.16 9.90
C ALA A 34 -8.00 -9.82 11.14
N THR A 35 -7.36 -10.89 11.59
CA THR A 35 -7.72 -11.60 12.82
C THR A 35 -7.31 -10.80 14.05
N GLU A 36 -7.99 -11.04 15.17
CA GLU A 36 -7.58 -10.45 16.46
C GLU A 36 -6.16 -10.85 16.85
N THR A 37 -5.70 -12.04 16.46
CA THR A 37 -4.32 -12.49 16.69
C THR A 37 -3.29 -11.66 15.93
N GLU A 38 -3.53 -11.37 14.65
CA GLU A 38 -2.65 -10.52 13.84
C GLU A 38 -2.59 -9.09 14.38
N ILE A 39 -3.75 -8.53 14.74
CA ILE A 39 -3.86 -7.21 15.35
C ILE A 39 -3.13 -7.17 16.70
N ALA A 40 -3.31 -8.18 17.54
CA ALA A 40 -2.67 -8.26 18.85
C ALA A 40 -1.15 -8.41 18.74
N ALA A 41 -0.65 -9.13 17.74
CA ALA A 41 0.78 -9.28 17.47
C ALA A 41 1.41 -7.92 17.13
N LEU A 42 0.85 -7.19 16.17
CA LEU A 42 1.37 -5.85 15.84
C LEU A 42 1.23 -4.86 17.01
N ALA A 43 0.11 -4.91 17.76
CA ALA A 43 -0.07 -4.07 18.94
C ALA A 43 0.97 -4.36 20.03
N HIS A 44 1.35 -5.63 20.19
CA HIS A 44 2.41 -6.02 21.11
C HIS A 44 3.76 -5.42 20.70
N GLU A 45 4.13 -5.54 19.43
CA GLU A 45 5.39 -4.98 18.92
C GLU A 45 5.43 -3.46 19.02
N ILE A 46 4.35 -2.75 18.66
CA ILE A 46 4.29 -1.30 18.80
C ILE A 46 4.45 -0.89 20.27
N ARG A 47 3.81 -1.61 21.19
CA ARG A 47 4.00 -1.36 22.62
C ARG A 47 5.44 -1.66 23.08
N ALA A 48 6.08 -2.67 22.49
CA ALA A 48 7.44 -3.06 22.84
C ALA A 48 8.50 -2.04 22.40
N LEU A 49 8.13 -1.02 21.60
CA LEU A 49 9.01 0.09 21.25
C LEU A 49 9.48 0.88 22.50
N GLY A 50 8.71 0.91 23.58
CA GLY A 50 9.16 1.54 24.83
C GLY A 50 8.16 1.48 25.97
N ASP A 51 8.65 1.57 27.21
CA ASP A 51 7.83 1.49 28.43
C ASP A 51 6.80 2.63 28.56
N HIS A 52 7.03 3.74 27.87
CA HIS A 52 6.15 4.92 27.88
C HIS A 52 5.07 4.87 26.79
N VAL A 53 5.10 3.88 25.89
CA VAL A 53 4.10 3.72 24.84
C VAL A 53 2.75 3.33 25.45
N ASP A 54 1.72 4.11 25.15
CA ASP A 54 0.37 3.85 25.63
C ASP A 54 -0.21 2.58 24.97
N HIS A 55 -0.73 1.69 25.80
CA HIS A 55 -1.27 0.41 25.34
C HIS A 55 -2.46 0.57 24.40
N GLU A 56 -3.31 1.57 24.65
CA GLU A 56 -4.47 1.81 23.82
C GLU A 56 -4.08 2.45 22.49
N GLU A 57 -3.08 3.33 22.47
CA GLU A 57 -2.46 3.87 21.24
C GLU A 57 -1.89 2.77 20.38
N ALA A 58 -1.07 1.88 20.93
CA ALA A 58 -0.51 0.74 20.22
C ALA A 58 -1.61 -0.15 19.61
N ALA A 59 -2.64 -0.48 20.40
CA ALA A 59 -3.76 -1.28 19.93
C ALA A 59 -4.61 -0.56 18.87
N ARG A 60 -4.80 0.76 18.97
CA ARG A 60 -5.50 1.56 17.95
C ARG A 60 -4.70 1.61 16.66
N ALA A 61 -3.40 1.89 16.73
CA ALA A 61 -2.51 1.94 15.57
C ALA A 61 -2.52 0.61 14.80
N ALA A 62 -2.38 -0.52 15.49
CA ALA A 62 -2.42 -1.85 14.87
C ALA A 62 -3.76 -2.13 14.16
N ARG A 63 -4.89 -1.87 14.83
CA ARG A 63 -6.23 -2.03 14.22
C ARG A 63 -6.40 -1.16 12.98
N ILE A 64 -5.93 0.09 13.02
CA ILE A 64 -6.03 1.03 11.92
C ILE A 64 -5.15 0.59 10.76
N ALA A 65 -3.90 0.18 11.02
CA ALA A 65 -2.99 -0.27 9.98
C ALA A 65 -3.58 -1.44 9.18
N TYR A 66 -4.11 -2.47 9.85
CA TYR A 66 -4.76 -3.60 9.18
C TYR A 66 -6.05 -3.21 8.46
N ARG A 67 -6.95 -2.48 9.14
CA ARG A 67 -8.23 -2.07 8.54
C ARG A 67 -8.01 -1.19 7.32
N HIS A 68 -7.10 -0.23 7.42
CA HIS A 68 -6.85 0.72 6.35
C HIS A 68 -6.10 0.08 5.18
N THR A 69 -5.18 -0.86 5.45
CA THR A 69 -4.57 -1.69 4.39
C THR A 69 -5.64 -2.37 3.53
N ARG A 70 -6.63 -2.99 4.17
CA ARG A 70 -7.76 -3.62 3.49
C ARG A 70 -8.61 -2.61 2.71
N GLU A 71 -8.93 -1.46 3.32
CA GLU A 71 -9.69 -0.39 2.65
C GLU A 71 -8.96 0.10 1.39
N LEU A 72 -7.65 0.34 1.46
CA LEU A 72 -6.82 0.74 0.34
C LEU A 72 -6.73 -0.36 -0.72
N ALA A 73 -6.58 -1.63 -0.34
CA ALA A 73 -6.58 -2.74 -1.29
C ALA A 73 -7.87 -2.81 -2.12
N ILE A 74 -9.01 -2.52 -1.49
CA ILE A 74 -10.32 -2.42 -2.15
C ILE A 74 -10.37 -1.17 -3.04
N ALA A 75 -10.04 0.00 -2.50
CA ALA A 75 -10.12 1.27 -3.22
C ALA A 75 -9.20 1.30 -4.45
N TYR A 76 -8.02 0.70 -4.34
CA TYR A 76 -7.04 0.64 -5.42
C TYR A 76 -7.30 -0.48 -6.42
N GLN A 77 -8.31 -1.34 -6.15
CA GLN A 77 -8.68 -2.48 -7.00
C GLN A 77 -7.50 -3.44 -7.20
N ILE A 78 -6.85 -3.82 -6.09
CA ILE A 78 -5.68 -4.67 -6.13
C ILE A 78 -6.05 -6.09 -6.56
N THR A 79 -5.59 -6.48 -7.73
CA THR A 79 -5.82 -7.81 -8.30
C THR A 79 -4.54 -8.57 -8.61
N ASP A 80 -3.40 -7.89 -8.54
CA ASP A 80 -2.13 -8.38 -9.08
C ASP A 80 -1.00 -8.23 -8.07
N PRO A 81 0.15 -8.90 -8.31
CA PRO A 81 1.40 -8.58 -7.63
C PRO A 81 1.80 -7.12 -7.81
N PRO A 82 2.59 -6.54 -6.88
CA PRO A 82 2.81 -5.09 -6.80
C PRO A 82 3.37 -4.47 -8.08
N LEU A 83 4.34 -5.11 -8.73
CA LEU A 83 4.94 -4.59 -9.97
C LEU A 83 3.97 -4.56 -11.16
N ILE A 84 3.13 -5.59 -11.28
CA ILE A 84 2.09 -5.64 -12.31
C ILE A 84 1.04 -4.57 -12.05
N HIS A 85 0.65 -4.39 -10.78
CA HIS A 85 -0.28 -3.33 -10.40
C HIS A 85 0.29 -1.93 -10.69
N ASN A 86 1.57 -1.70 -10.36
CA ASN A 86 2.25 -0.43 -10.66
C ASN A 86 2.21 -0.10 -12.17
N THR A 87 2.49 -1.08 -13.04
CA THR A 87 2.37 -0.89 -14.50
C THR A 87 0.96 -0.48 -14.90
N LYS A 88 -0.07 -1.10 -14.33
CA LYS A 88 -1.47 -0.74 -14.60
C LYS A 88 -1.82 0.67 -14.14
N VAL A 89 -1.29 1.11 -13.00
CA VAL A 89 -1.47 2.50 -12.53
C VAL A 89 -0.81 3.48 -13.50
N ASN A 90 0.44 3.22 -13.92
CA ASN A 90 1.16 4.07 -14.87
C ASN A 90 0.49 4.13 -16.26
N MET A 91 -0.24 3.08 -16.65
CA MET A 91 -1.06 3.03 -17.86
C MET A 91 -2.45 3.68 -17.69
N GLY A 92 -2.82 4.16 -16.50
CA GLY A 92 -4.15 4.71 -16.22
C GLY A 92 -5.27 3.65 -16.11
N LEU A 93 -4.93 2.37 -15.99
CA LEU A 93 -5.87 1.25 -15.88
C LEU A 93 -6.29 0.95 -14.42
N ARG A 94 -5.63 1.57 -13.47
CA ARG A 94 -5.94 1.50 -12.03
C ARG A 94 -5.85 2.90 -11.43
N PRO A 95 -6.70 3.21 -10.44
CA PRO A 95 -6.81 4.56 -9.92
C PRO A 95 -5.57 4.98 -9.11
N ARG A 96 -4.94 4.03 -8.41
CA ARG A 96 -3.86 4.28 -7.44
C ARG A 96 -3.18 2.94 -7.07
N GLY A 97 -2.08 2.98 -6.30
CA GLY A 97 -1.45 1.77 -5.76
C GLY A 97 0.05 1.60 -6.01
N LEU A 98 0.74 2.61 -6.56
CA LEU A 98 2.20 2.75 -6.44
C LEU A 98 2.64 2.75 -4.97
N CYS A 99 3.85 2.24 -4.68
CA CYS A 99 4.41 2.16 -3.32
C CYS A 99 4.24 3.45 -2.50
N TRP A 100 4.57 4.60 -3.09
CA TRP A 100 4.46 5.90 -2.41
C TRP A 100 3.02 6.30 -2.10
N HIS A 101 2.03 5.86 -2.89
CA HIS A 101 0.61 6.10 -2.60
C HIS A 101 0.17 5.37 -1.33
N TRP A 102 0.59 4.11 -1.18
CA TRP A 102 0.30 3.33 0.02
C TRP A 102 0.90 3.95 1.26
N ALA A 103 2.17 4.38 1.17
CA ALA A 103 2.85 5.03 2.27
C ALA A 103 2.20 6.37 2.63
N GLU A 104 1.84 7.20 1.64
CA GLU A 104 1.14 8.47 1.86
C GLU A 104 -0.24 8.28 2.50
N ASP A 105 -1.06 7.36 1.97
CA ASP A 105 -2.43 7.19 2.46
C ASP A 105 -2.46 6.53 3.84
N MET A 106 -1.53 5.60 4.12
CA MET A 106 -1.37 5.01 5.45
C MET A 106 -0.93 6.05 6.49
N GLU A 107 0.07 6.86 6.18
CA GLU A 107 0.54 7.95 7.05
C GLU A 107 -0.60 8.93 7.33
N LYS A 108 -1.28 9.38 6.28
CA LYS A 108 -2.40 10.31 6.39
C LYS A 108 -3.51 9.77 7.27
N ARG A 109 -3.81 8.47 7.20
CA ARG A 109 -4.83 7.86 8.07
C ARG A 109 -4.35 7.79 9.50
N LEU A 110 -3.13 7.28 9.76
CA LEU A 110 -2.60 7.15 11.12
C LEU A 110 -2.47 8.51 11.81
N ALA A 111 -2.03 9.54 11.10
CA ALA A 111 -1.87 10.90 11.62
C ALA A 111 -3.18 11.51 12.16
N GLN A 112 -4.35 11.05 11.69
CA GLN A 112 -5.65 11.51 12.21
C GLN A 112 -5.91 11.10 13.66
N GLU A 113 -5.19 10.10 14.17
CA GLU A 113 -5.37 9.63 15.56
C GLU A 113 -4.70 10.55 16.57
N SER A 114 -3.80 11.46 16.14
CA SER A 114 -3.10 12.39 17.03
C SER A 114 -2.48 11.69 18.24
N PHE A 115 -1.70 10.63 17.96
CA PHE A 115 -0.99 9.87 18.99
C PHE A 115 -0.11 10.80 19.83
N ARG A 116 -0.01 10.49 21.13
CA ARG A 116 0.83 11.21 22.07
C ARG A 116 2.12 10.48 22.39
N THR A 117 2.15 9.16 22.25
CA THR A 117 3.28 8.31 22.62
C THR A 117 3.90 7.61 21.41
N LEU A 118 3.40 7.92 20.21
CA LEU A 118 3.87 7.33 18.95
C LEU A 118 4.12 8.42 17.91
N ASP A 119 5.24 8.29 17.22
CA ASP A 119 5.60 9.13 16.08
C ASP A 119 5.46 8.37 14.76
N LEU A 120 5.21 9.13 13.69
CA LEU A 120 5.15 8.61 12.33
C LEU A 120 6.34 9.14 11.53
N HIS A 121 7.02 8.23 10.84
CA HIS A 121 8.13 8.56 9.95
C HIS A 121 7.89 7.99 8.56
N ARG A 122 8.70 8.46 7.61
CA ARG A 122 8.70 7.99 6.22
C ARG A 122 10.08 7.55 5.83
N ALA A 123 10.16 6.39 5.19
CA ALA A 123 11.40 5.86 4.66
C ALA A 123 11.26 5.43 3.20
N ILE A 124 12.38 5.50 2.48
CA ILE A 124 12.53 5.05 1.10
C ILE A 124 13.70 4.08 1.02
N ALA A 125 13.48 2.94 0.37
CA ALA A 125 14.51 1.99 -0.01
C ALA A 125 14.79 2.08 -1.51
N ASN A 126 15.99 1.66 -1.93
CA ASN A 126 16.48 1.63 -3.31
C ASN A 126 16.62 3.00 -4.01
N ALA A 127 16.52 4.10 -3.28
CA ALA A 127 16.55 5.45 -3.86
C ALA A 127 17.86 5.78 -4.62
N ASP A 128 18.94 5.08 -4.30
CA ASP A 128 20.29 5.21 -4.87
C ASP A 128 20.55 4.25 -6.05
N ASN A 129 19.55 3.46 -6.46
CA ASN A 129 19.72 2.43 -7.48
C ASN A 129 18.82 2.69 -8.70
N GLU A 130 19.45 3.13 -9.80
CA GLU A 130 18.75 3.45 -11.06
C GLU A 130 18.03 2.25 -11.71
N TRP A 131 18.37 1.01 -11.33
CA TRP A 131 17.80 -0.21 -11.88
C TRP A 131 16.66 -0.79 -11.04
N LEU A 132 16.54 -0.36 -9.79
CA LEU A 132 15.49 -0.80 -8.89
C LEU A 132 14.43 0.28 -8.74
N ILE A 133 13.21 -0.15 -8.42
CA ILE A 133 12.12 0.77 -8.15
C ILE A 133 12.26 1.23 -6.69
N ASP A 134 12.28 2.56 -6.49
CA ASP A 134 12.15 3.18 -5.17
C ASP A 134 10.94 2.58 -4.45
N HIS A 135 11.14 2.17 -3.21
CA HIS A 135 10.06 1.64 -2.39
C HIS A 135 9.86 2.54 -1.19
N SER A 136 8.63 3.01 -0.98
CA SER A 136 8.27 3.93 0.11
C SER A 136 7.41 3.21 1.13
N THR A 137 7.59 3.54 2.40
CA THR A 137 6.78 3.02 3.50
C THR A 137 6.52 4.06 4.59
N VAL A 138 5.63 3.72 5.51
CA VAL A 138 5.47 4.41 6.81
C VAL A 138 6.20 3.60 7.86
N ILE A 139 6.78 4.29 8.83
CA ILE A 139 7.32 3.69 10.04
C ILE A 139 6.57 4.30 11.22
N ILE A 140 6.19 3.45 12.18
CA ILE A 140 5.67 3.89 13.48
C ILE A 140 6.75 3.68 14.54
N GLY A 141 7.08 4.73 15.28
CA GLY A 141 8.07 4.73 16.35
C GLY A 141 7.45 5.16 17.68
N ALA A 142 8.18 5.00 18.78
CA ALA A 142 7.83 5.66 20.03
C ALA A 142 8.14 7.17 19.93
N GLU A 143 7.41 8.00 20.69
CA GLU A 143 7.59 9.45 20.66
C GLU A 143 9.05 9.84 20.98
N GLY A 144 9.67 10.61 20.09
CA GLY A 144 11.03 11.15 20.27
C GLY A 144 12.17 10.19 19.95
N ASP A 145 11.88 8.93 19.62
CA ASP A 145 12.90 7.96 19.21
C ASP A 145 13.34 8.19 17.74
N ALA A 146 14.50 7.61 17.40
CA ALA A 146 14.98 7.65 16.03
C ALA A 146 14.09 6.80 15.11
N TRP A 147 13.93 7.24 13.85
CA TRP A 147 13.03 6.58 12.90
C TRP A 147 13.40 5.11 12.65
N ASP A 148 14.66 4.72 12.79
CA ASP A 148 15.17 3.36 12.57
C ASP A 148 15.05 2.45 13.80
N GLU A 149 14.54 2.95 14.92
CA GLU A 149 14.10 2.14 16.06
C GLU A 149 12.62 1.68 15.92
N GLY A 150 11.91 2.17 14.90
CA GLY A 150 10.50 1.90 14.72
C GLY A 150 10.16 0.60 13.97
N ILE A 151 8.87 0.44 13.67
CA ILE A 151 8.29 -0.68 12.92
C ILE A 151 7.81 -0.19 11.56
N VAL A 152 8.23 -0.89 10.50
CA VAL A 152 7.73 -0.68 9.14
C VAL A 152 6.27 -1.10 9.05
N LEU A 153 5.41 -0.27 8.45
CA LEU A 153 4.03 -0.60 8.12
C LEU A 153 3.82 -0.54 6.61
N ASP A 154 3.97 -1.69 5.94
CA ASP A 154 4.05 -1.77 4.48
C ASP A 154 2.95 -2.66 3.86
N PRO A 155 1.85 -2.06 3.39
CA PRO A 155 0.80 -2.78 2.69
C PRO A 155 1.10 -3.02 1.19
N TRP A 156 2.15 -2.43 0.62
CA TRP A 156 2.44 -2.55 -0.81
C TRP A 156 3.20 -3.82 -1.14
N ARG A 157 4.22 -4.20 -0.34
CA ARG A 157 5.17 -5.27 -0.75
C ARG A 157 4.54 -6.65 -0.94
N GLN A 158 3.43 -6.93 -0.26
CA GLN A 158 2.63 -8.15 -0.42
C GLN A 158 1.34 -7.92 -1.22
N GLY A 159 1.22 -6.76 -1.86
CA GLY A 159 0.11 -6.42 -2.74
C GLY A 159 -1.22 -6.31 -2.00
N GLY A 160 -1.29 -5.51 -0.94
CA GLY A 160 -2.52 -5.28 -0.17
C GLY A 160 -2.69 -6.16 1.07
N THR A 161 -1.68 -6.95 1.43
CA THR A 161 -1.55 -7.57 2.76
C THR A 161 -0.55 -6.75 3.55
N LEU A 162 -0.88 -6.41 4.80
CA LEU A 162 0.01 -5.62 5.66
C LEU A 162 1.22 -6.48 6.04
N PHE A 163 2.39 -6.05 5.62
CA PHE A 163 3.65 -6.48 6.19
C PHE A 163 4.07 -5.50 7.27
N TRP A 164 4.63 -6.01 8.35
CA TRP A 164 5.33 -5.22 9.36
C TRP A 164 6.50 -5.99 9.92
N ASP A 165 7.54 -5.25 10.31
CA ASP A 165 8.75 -5.74 10.96
C ASP A 165 9.50 -4.57 11.59
N GLN A 166 10.41 -4.82 12.53
CA GLN A 166 11.32 -3.77 12.99
C GLN A 166 12.19 -3.29 11.82
N VAL A 167 12.45 -1.99 11.74
CA VAL A 167 13.25 -1.42 10.64
C VAL A 167 14.62 -2.10 10.53
N LYS A 168 15.23 -2.43 11.66
CA LYS A 168 16.55 -3.08 11.75
C LYS A 168 16.52 -4.55 11.34
N ASP A 169 15.37 -5.21 11.44
CA ASP A 169 15.20 -6.63 11.15
C ASP A 169 14.72 -6.88 9.71
N ASP A 170 14.20 -5.86 9.02
CA ASP A 170 13.78 -5.93 7.61
C ASP A 170 14.97 -6.03 6.65
N THR A 171 15.52 -7.23 6.51
CA THR A 171 16.67 -7.51 5.63
C THR A 171 16.37 -7.38 4.13
N ARG A 172 15.10 -7.30 3.72
CA ARG A 172 14.72 -7.20 2.31
C ARG A 172 14.99 -5.81 1.74
N TYR A 173 14.89 -4.77 2.57
CA TYR A 173 15.01 -3.39 2.14
C TYR A 173 15.94 -2.63 3.07
N ARG A 174 16.95 -1.97 2.50
CA ARG A 174 17.72 -0.97 3.23
C ARG A 174 16.97 0.34 3.25
N TRP A 175 16.25 0.58 4.35
CA TRP A 175 15.51 1.81 4.56
C TRP A 175 16.44 3.00 4.79
N VAL A 176 16.05 4.15 4.26
CA VAL A 176 16.68 5.45 4.50
C VAL A 176 15.56 6.44 4.81
N ASN A 177 15.79 7.36 5.74
CA ASN A 177 14.85 8.44 6.01
C ASN A 177 14.49 9.19 4.72
N ARG A 178 13.20 9.48 4.52
CA ARG A 178 12.72 10.13 3.30
C ARG A 178 13.36 11.50 3.07
N GLU A 179 13.53 12.29 4.13
CA GLU A 179 14.08 13.64 4.00
C GLU A 179 15.56 13.58 3.58
N ASP A 180 16.35 12.65 4.12
CA ASP A 180 17.73 12.43 3.67
C ASP A 180 17.81 12.06 2.18
N VAL A 181 16.89 11.21 1.70
CA VAL A 181 16.80 10.85 0.28
C VAL A 181 16.46 12.07 -0.58
N PHE A 182 15.51 12.90 -0.14
CA PHE A 182 15.13 14.10 -0.89
C PHE A 182 16.23 15.15 -0.90
N ASP A 183 16.94 15.36 0.21
CA ASP A 183 18.08 16.28 0.28
C ASP A 183 19.25 15.81 -0.57
N TRP A 184 19.51 14.50 -0.61
CA TRP A 184 20.49 13.93 -1.53
C TRP A 184 20.09 14.15 -3.01
N LYS A 185 18.85 13.81 -3.39
CA LYS A 185 18.35 14.03 -4.77
C LYS A 185 18.37 15.51 -5.16
N ARG A 186 18.02 16.42 -4.24
CA ARG A 186 18.07 17.87 -4.47
C ARG A 186 19.50 18.33 -4.74
N ARG A 187 20.47 17.89 -3.94
CA ARG A 187 21.90 18.22 -4.14
C ARG A 187 22.40 17.74 -5.50
N GLN A 188 21.99 16.55 -5.95
CA GLN A 188 22.33 16.04 -7.28
C GLN A 188 21.75 16.93 -8.39
N LEU A 189 20.46 17.28 -8.31
CA LEU A 189 19.83 18.15 -9.30
C LEU A 189 20.46 19.54 -9.38
N ILE A 190 20.89 20.11 -8.25
CA ILE A 190 21.63 21.38 -8.22
C ILE A 190 23.00 21.22 -8.90
N ALA A 191 23.75 20.17 -8.58
CA ALA A 191 25.05 19.89 -9.20
C ALA A 191 24.94 19.68 -10.73
N GLU A 192 23.82 19.14 -11.20
CA GLU A 192 23.51 18.96 -12.62
C GLU A 192 22.92 20.21 -13.30
N GLY A 193 22.69 21.30 -12.55
CA GLY A 193 22.07 22.53 -13.07
C GLY A 193 20.58 22.39 -13.41
N LYS A 194 19.91 21.34 -12.92
CA LYS A 194 18.48 21.06 -13.15
C LYS A 194 17.56 21.66 -12.07
N TRP A 195 18.13 22.23 -11.01
CA TRP A 195 17.39 22.87 -9.92
C TRP A 195 18.12 24.12 -9.41
N PRO A 196 17.43 25.24 -9.13
CA PRO A 196 18.08 26.45 -8.62
C PRO A 196 18.59 26.24 -7.19
N PRO A 197 19.76 26.77 -6.82
CA PRO A 197 20.23 26.73 -5.44
C PRO A 197 19.27 27.50 -4.52
N ALA A 198 19.17 27.10 -3.25
CA ALA A 198 18.39 27.85 -2.26
C ALA A 198 18.95 29.28 -2.17
N GLU A 199 18.07 30.28 -2.25
CA GLU A 199 18.44 31.69 -2.06
C GLU A 199 18.93 31.87 -0.61
N ALA A 200 20.09 32.51 -0.45
CA ALA A 200 20.75 32.75 0.83
C ALA A 200 20.20 33.99 1.54
#